data_AF-A0A7X7LFR6-F1
#
_entry.id   AF-A0A7X7LFR6-F1
#
_cell.length_a   1.000
_cell.length_b   1.000
_cell.length_c   1.000
_cell.angle_alpha   90.00
_cell.angle_beta   90.00
_cell.angle_gamma   90.00
#
_symmetry.space_group_name_H-M   'P 1'
#
loop_
_entity.id
_entity.type
_entity.pdbx_description
1 polymer ?
#
loop_
_entity_poly.entity_id
_entity_poly.type
_entity_poly.pdbx_seq_one_letter_code
_entity_poly.pdbx_strand_id
1 'polypeptide(L)'
;MKKGTVAVLSAIVGAAAGAAGSGYLGNKQSEQKAAKVDKFKGYYNMLNQWLILKQAGKNLSEYFKTNNYKTVAIYGMGEMGNRLYEELKDSDIVVKYAVDKEVENTYSELNVIAPETEFEAVDVMVVTATFAFDEIEEKIGEKVDFPIVSLEDVVYEI
;
A
#
# COMPACT_ATOMS: atom_id res chain seq x y z
N MET A 1 43.70 -42.52 -18.79
CA MET A 1 42.37 -42.79 -18.20
C MET A 1 41.92 -41.73 -17.17
N LYS A 2 42.80 -41.10 -16.37
CA LYS A 2 42.38 -40.20 -15.27
C LYS A 2 41.82 -38.82 -15.67
N LYS A 3 42.21 -38.26 -16.82
CA LYS A 3 41.79 -36.90 -17.22
C LYS A 3 40.34 -36.83 -17.75
N GLY A 4 39.89 -37.87 -18.47
CA GLY A 4 38.53 -37.92 -19.02
C GLY A 4 37.46 -38.12 -17.95
N THR A 5 37.72 -38.98 -16.95
CA THR A 5 36.80 -39.19 -15.82
C THR A 5 36.62 -37.94 -14.96
N VAL A 6 37.69 -37.17 -14.72
CA VAL A 6 37.59 -35.89 -14.00
C VAL A 6 36.75 -34.87 -14.76
N ALA A 7 36.91 -34.78 -16.09
CA ALA A 7 36.12 -33.86 -16.92
C ALA A 7 34.62 -34.18 -16.92
N VAL A 8 34.27 -35.48 -16.96
CA VAL A 8 32.87 -35.92 -16.89
C VAL A 8 32.27 -35.61 -15.52
N LEU A 9 32.98 -35.87 -14.43
CA LEU A 9 32.51 -35.56 -13.07
C LEU A 9 32.31 -34.06 -12.86
N SER A 10 33.23 -33.22 -13.33
CA SER A 10 33.08 -31.76 -13.23
C SER A 10 31.89 -31.23 -14.03
N ALA A 11 31.61 -31.82 -15.20
CA ALA A 11 30.45 -31.43 -16.01
C ALA A 11 29.12 -31.77 -15.30
N ILE A 12 29.04 -32.94 -14.64
CA ILE A 12 27.84 -33.35 -13.88
C ILE A 12 27.59 -32.41 -12.70
N VAL A 13 28.63 -32.08 -11.94
CA VAL A 13 28.53 -31.15 -10.80
C VAL A 13 28.11 -29.75 -11.29
N GLY A 14 28.70 -29.26 -12.38
CA GLY A 14 28.32 -27.99 -12.99
C GLY A 14 26.87 -27.95 -13.45
N ALA A 15 26.39 -29.01 -14.11
CA ALA A 15 25.00 -29.12 -14.55
C ALA A 15 24.02 -29.16 -13.36
N ALA A 16 24.32 -29.93 -12.31
CA ALA A 16 23.50 -30.00 -11.11
C ALA A 16 23.43 -28.66 -10.36
N ALA A 17 24.58 -27.99 -10.19
CA ALA A 17 24.64 -26.66 -9.59
C ALA A 17 23.89 -25.61 -10.42
N GLY A 18 24.02 -25.68 -11.76
CA GLY A 18 23.28 -24.82 -12.68
C GLY A 18 21.77 -25.00 -12.57
N ALA A 19 21.28 -26.25 -12.60
CA ALA A 19 19.85 -26.55 -12.47
C ALA A 19 19.28 -26.10 -11.11
N ALA A 20 20.00 -26.34 -10.01
CA ALA A 20 19.60 -25.90 -8.68
C ALA A 20 19.55 -24.36 -8.57
N GLY A 21 20.57 -23.68 -9.10
CA GLY A 21 20.62 -22.21 -9.14
C GLY A 21 19.49 -21.60 -9.96
N SER A 22 19.22 -22.16 -11.15
CA SER A 22 18.10 -21.74 -12.00
C SER A 22 16.73 -21.99 -11.35
N GLY A 23 16.55 -23.13 -10.67
CA GLY A 23 15.32 -23.43 -9.95
C GLY A 23 15.04 -22.46 -8.80
N TYR A 24 16.07 -22.15 -8.00
CA TYR A 24 15.96 -21.19 -6.89
C TYR A 24 15.62 -19.77 -7.38
N LEU A 25 16.33 -19.29 -8.41
CA LEU A 25 16.05 -17.97 -9.01
C LEU A 25 14.66 -17.93 -9.67
N GLY A 26 14.25 -19.00 -10.33
CA GLY A 26 12.92 -19.14 -10.94
C GLY A 26 11.79 -19.05 -9.91
N ASN A 27 11.91 -19.76 -8.78
CA ASN A 27 10.92 -19.69 -7.69
C ASN A 27 10.82 -18.28 -7.12
N LYS A 28 11.95 -17.64 -6.80
CA LYS A 28 11.95 -16.28 -6.25
C LYS A 28 11.32 -15.27 -7.21
N GLN A 29 11.58 -15.41 -8.52
CA GLN A 29 10.96 -14.54 -9.53
C GLN A 29 9.45 -14.80 -9.66
N SER A 30 9.03 -16.07 -9.53
CA SER A 30 7.62 -16.46 -9.55
C SER A 30 6.86 -15.87 -8.35
N GLU A 31 7.41 -15.98 -7.15
CA GLU A 31 6.84 -15.41 -5.92
C GLU A 31 6.72 -13.88 -6.01
N GLN A 32 7.74 -13.19 -6.48
CA GLN A 32 7.68 -11.73 -6.68
C GLN A 32 6.61 -11.32 -7.70
N LYS A 33 6.46 -12.10 -8.78
CA LYS A 33 5.39 -11.88 -9.76
C LYS A 33 4.01 -12.11 -9.15
N ALA A 34 3.83 -13.19 -8.39
CA ALA A 34 2.59 -13.49 -7.69
C ALA A 34 2.20 -12.37 -6.72
N ALA A 35 3.13 -11.95 -5.85
CA ALA A 35 2.91 -10.85 -4.90
C ALA A 35 2.53 -9.53 -5.61
N LYS A 36 3.17 -9.23 -6.76
CA LYS A 36 2.82 -8.06 -7.56
C LYS A 36 1.40 -8.20 -8.13
N VAL A 37 1.03 -9.35 -8.66
CA VAL A 37 -0.32 -9.62 -9.18
C VAL A 37 -1.36 -9.48 -8.08
N ASP A 38 -1.12 -10.05 -6.91
CA ASP A 38 -2.05 -9.99 -5.77
C ASP A 38 -2.24 -8.55 -5.29
N LYS A 39 -1.16 -7.77 -5.19
CA LYS A 39 -1.22 -6.33 -4.89
C LYS A 39 -2.13 -5.57 -5.87
N PHE A 40 -1.90 -5.73 -7.18
CA PHE A 40 -2.70 -5.02 -8.18
C PHE A 40 -4.14 -5.53 -8.24
N LYS A 41 -4.37 -6.83 -7.96
CA LYS A 41 -5.71 -7.40 -7.84
C LYS A 41 -6.46 -6.81 -6.65
N GLY A 42 -5.80 -6.63 -5.50
CA GLY A 42 -6.36 -5.94 -4.33
C GLY A 42 -6.80 -4.52 -4.67
N TYR A 43 -5.90 -3.71 -5.25
CA TYR A 43 -6.23 -2.36 -5.70
C TYR A 43 -7.36 -2.31 -6.74
N TYR A 44 -7.35 -3.23 -7.71
CA TYR A 44 -8.43 -3.34 -8.68
C TYR A 44 -9.77 -3.63 -8.01
N ASN A 45 -9.82 -4.60 -7.10
CA ASN A 45 -11.06 -4.96 -6.40
C ASN A 45 -11.57 -3.79 -5.55
N MET A 46 -10.69 -3.13 -4.80
CA MET A 46 -11.02 -1.96 -3.97
C MET A 46 -11.57 -0.81 -4.84
N LEU A 47 -10.89 -0.48 -5.94
CA LEU A 47 -11.38 0.55 -6.87
C LEU A 47 -12.71 0.18 -7.52
N ASN A 48 -12.90 -1.09 -7.88
CA ASN A 48 -14.15 -1.57 -8.44
C ASN A 48 -15.29 -1.48 -7.41
N GLN A 49 -15.04 -1.86 -6.16
CA GLN A 49 -15.99 -1.72 -5.07
C GLN A 49 -16.33 -0.24 -4.82
N TRP A 50 -15.32 0.62 -4.78
CA TRP A 50 -15.51 2.05 -4.63
C TRP A 50 -16.35 2.63 -5.77
N LEU A 51 -16.12 2.21 -7.02
CA LEU A 51 -16.95 2.62 -8.16
C LEU A 51 -18.41 2.14 -8.02
N ILE A 52 -18.65 0.93 -7.50
CA ILE A 52 -19.99 0.43 -7.21
C ILE A 52 -20.69 1.34 -6.18
N LEU A 53 -20.00 1.73 -5.10
CA LEU A 53 -20.54 2.64 -4.09
C LEU A 53 -20.90 4.00 -4.70
N LYS A 54 -19.99 4.58 -5.50
CA LYS A 54 -20.22 5.84 -6.22
C LYS A 54 -21.45 5.77 -7.12
N GLN A 55 -21.61 4.69 -7.89
CA GLN A 55 -22.76 4.49 -8.77
C GLN A 55 -24.07 4.30 -8.00
N ALA A 56 -24.00 3.78 -6.77
CA ALA A 56 -25.12 3.70 -5.84
C ALA A 56 -25.43 5.04 -5.13
N GLY A 57 -24.69 6.11 -5.43
CA GLY A 57 -24.85 7.42 -4.80
C GLY A 57 -24.27 7.53 -3.39
N LYS A 58 -23.51 6.52 -2.94
CA LYS A 58 -22.80 6.54 -1.66
C LYS A 58 -21.46 7.29 -1.77
N ASN A 59 -21.01 7.88 -0.67
CA ASN A 59 -19.73 8.59 -0.60
C ASN A 59 -18.88 8.09 0.57
N LEU A 60 -17.55 8.04 0.39
CA LEU A 60 -16.64 7.57 1.44
C LEU A 60 -16.72 8.40 2.73
N SER A 61 -17.14 9.67 2.67
CA SER A 61 -17.42 10.50 3.85
C SER A 61 -18.43 9.88 4.82
N GLU A 62 -19.30 8.96 4.37
CA GLU A 62 -20.25 8.23 5.21
C GLU A 62 -19.56 7.36 6.27
N TYR A 63 -18.42 6.74 5.92
CA TYR A 63 -17.60 5.97 6.86
C TYR A 63 -17.13 6.86 8.02
N PHE A 64 -16.59 8.03 7.69
CA PHE A 64 -16.08 8.99 8.67
C PHE A 64 -17.21 9.55 9.54
N LYS A 65 -18.36 9.88 8.95
CA LYS A 65 -19.54 10.35 9.68
C LYS A 65 -20.06 9.30 10.66
N THR A 66 -20.15 8.04 10.24
CA THR A 66 -20.63 6.92 11.07
C THR A 66 -19.71 6.68 12.27
N ASN A 67 -18.40 6.83 12.08
CA ASN A 67 -17.40 6.70 13.13
C ASN A 67 -17.14 7.99 13.93
N ASN A 68 -17.90 9.06 13.65
CA ASN A 68 -17.75 10.38 14.28
C ASN A 68 -16.36 11.00 14.10
N TYR A 69 -15.70 10.71 12.97
CA TYR A 69 -14.45 11.32 12.54
C TYR A 69 -14.75 12.58 11.72
N LYS A 70 -14.14 13.71 12.07
CA LYS A 70 -14.30 15.00 11.37
C LYS A 70 -13.01 15.47 10.71
N THR A 71 -11.87 15.09 11.26
CA THR A 71 -10.54 15.47 10.80
C THR A 71 -9.73 14.23 10.44
N VAL A 72 -9.09 14.26 9.27
CA VAL A 72 -8.40 13.11 8.68
C VAL A 72 -6.99 13.50 8.25
N ALA A 73 -6.05 12.60 8.47
CA ALA A 73 -4.75 12.61 7.80
C ALA A 73 -4.71 11.48 6.74
N ILE A 74 -4.06 11.71 5.60
CA ILE A 74 -3.91 10.69 4.56
C ILE A 74 -2.45 10.26 4.47
N TYR A 75 -2.14 8.98 4.70
CA TYR A 75 -0.81 8.42 4.50
C TYR A 75 -0.71 7.74 3.13
N GLY A 76 0.18 8.25 2.29
CA GLY A 76 0.38 7.86 0.90
C GLY A 76 -0.46 8.71 -0.05
N MET A 77 0.20 9.62 -0.77
CA MET A 77 -0.34 10.54 -1.78
C MET A 77 -0.02 10.10 -3.22
N GLY A 78 0.10 8.79 -3.42
CA GLY A 78 0.03 8.17 -4.75
C GLY A 78 -1.37 8.30 -5.36
N GLU A 79 -1.69 7.45 -6.34
CA GLU A 79 -3.00 7.52 -7.02
C GLU A 79 -4.18 7.40 -6.05
N MET A 80 -4.12 6.45 -5.11
CA MET A 80 -5.22 6.19 -4.17
C MET A 80 -5.42 7.33 -3.16
N GLY A 81 -4.33 7.88 -2.61
CA GLY A 81 -4.37 9.07 -1.76
C GLY A 81 -5.00 10.27 -2.43
N ASN A 82 -4.60 10.55 -3.67
CA ASN A 82 -5.19 11.62 -4.45
C ASN A 82 -6.69 11.40 -4.69
N ARG A 83 -7.14 10.17 -5.01
CA ARG A 83 -8.57 9.88 -5.17
C ARG A 83 -9.35 10.06 -3.87
N LEU A 84 -8.79 9.64 -2.73
CA LEU A 84 -9.43 9.84 -1.43
C LEU A 84 -9.54 11.32 -1.08
N TYR A 85 -8.47 12.09 -1.27
CA TYR A 85 -8.52 13.54 -1.05
C TYR A 85 -9.58 14.21 -1.91
N GLU A 86 -9.61 13.92 -3.22
CA GLU A 86 -10.59 14.47 -4.16
C GLU A 86 -12.03 14.09 -3.81
N GLU A 87 -12.25 12.95 -3.15
CA GLU A 87 -13.56 12.56 -2.65
C GLU A 87 -13.98 13.31 -1.39
N LEU A 88 -13.03 13.54 -0.49
CA LEU A 88 -13.31 14.15 0.80
C LEU A 88 -13.33 15.69 0.75
N LYS A 89 -12.60 16.32 -0.18
CA LYS A 89 -12.47 17.78 -0.25
C LYS A 89 -13.80 18.52 -0.43
N ASP A 90 -14.78 17.88 -1.08
CA ASP A 90 -16.12 18.44 -1.31
C ASP A 90 -17.13 17.98 -0.25
N SER A 91 -16.65 17.43 0.87
CA SER A 91 -17.46 16.92 1.98
C SER A 91 -17.24 17.72 3.27
N ASP A 92 -17.98 17.38 4.33
CA ASP A 92 -17.80 17.98 5.67
C ASP A 92 -16.57 17.45 6.42
N ILE A 93 -15.80 16.53 5.82
CA ILE A 93 -14.60 15.91 6.39
C ILE A 93 -13.38 16.75 6.05
N VAL A 94 -12.65 17.19 7.09
CA VAL A 94 -11.47 18.05 6.93
C VAL A 94 -10.21 17.20 6.82
N VAL A 95 -9.62 17.14 5.62
CA VAL A 95 -8.28 16.57 5.43
C VAL A 95 -7.24 17.60 5.87
N LYS A 96 -6.61 17.39 7.03
CA LYS A 96 -5.69 18.38 7.63
C LYS A 96 -4.33 18.40 6.94
N TYR A 97 -3.78 17.23 6.66
CA TYR A 97 -2.48 17.05 6.05
C TYR A 97 -2.40 15.67 5.41
N ALA A 98 -1.35 15.48 4.62
CA ALA A 98 -0.98 14.18 4.12
C ALA A 98 0.46 13.83 4.50
N VAL A 99 0.75 12.54 4.56
CA VAL A 99 2.07 11.99 4.86
C VAL A 99 2.53 11.21 3.64
N ASP A 100 3.67 11.56 3.06
CA ASP A 100 4.27 10.79 1.96
C ASP A 100 5.80 10.84 2.04
N LYS A 101 6.46 9.80 1.53
CA LYS A 101 7.92 9.73 1.43
C LYS A 101 8.45 10.66 0.33
N GLU A 102 7.66 10.89 -0.73
CA GLU A 102 8.01 11.71 -1.89
C GLU A 102 7.36 13.10 -1.80
N VAL A 103 7.81 13.90 -0.83
CA VAL A 103 7.27 15.24 -0.53
C VAL A 103 7.43 16.24 -1.70
N GLU A 104 8.41 16.03 -2.58
CA GLU A 104 8.77 17.01 -3.63
C GLU A 104 7.88 16.98 -4.90
N ASN A 105 7.01 15.98 -5.07
CA ASN A 105 6.33 15.73 -6.35
C ASN A 105 4.82 16.02 -6.39
N THR A 106 4.21 16.60 -5.35
CA THR A 106 2.75 16.68 -5.26
C THR A 106 2.21 18.08 -5.47
N TYR A 107 1.53 18.31 -6.59
CA TYR A 107 0.61 19.43 -6.81
C TYR A 107 -0.65 19.24 -5.94
N SER A 108 -0.54 19.32 -4.61
CA SER A 108 -1.69 19.31 -3.71
C SER A 108 -1.80 20.59 -2.93
N GLU A 109 -3.02 21.11 -2.81
CA GLU A 109 -3.39 22.20 -1.90
C GLU A 109 -3.24 21.80 -0.41
N LEU A 110 -2.93 20.52 -0.16
CA LEU A 110 -2.64 19.96 1.14
C LEU A 110 -1.17 20.12 1.53
N ASN A 111 -0.94 20.36 2.81
CA ASN A 111 0.37 20.23 3.43
C ASN A 111 0.80 18.75 3.44
N VAL A 112 1.86 18.41 2.70
CA VAL A 112 2.45 17.07 2.67
C VAL A 112 3.71 17.07 3.54
N ILE A 113 3.75 16.16 4.52
CA ILE A 113 4.86 16.02 5.48
C ILE A 113 5.50 14.62 5.37
N ALA A 114 6.72 14.49 5.88
CA ALA A 114 7.45 13.22 5.85
C ALA A 114 7.01 12.29 7.00
N PRO A 115 7.07 10.95 6.84
CA PRO A 115 6.70 9.99 7.90
C PRO A 115 7.52 10.08 9.19
N GLU A 116 8.68 10.71 9.14
CA GLU A 116 9.59 10.88 10.25
C GLU A 116 9.27 12.11 11.11
N THR A 117 8.37 12.99 10.67
CA THR A 117 7.99 14.19 11.42
C THR A 117 7.01 13.89 12.55
N GLU A 118 6.81 14.87 13.42
CA GLU A 118 5.70 14.90 14.37
C GLU A 118 4.38 15.12 13.64
N PHE A 119 3.31 14.49 14.14
CA PHE A 119 1.99 14.53 13.53
C PHE A 119 1.03 15.41 14.35
N GLU A 120 0.31 16.31 13.67
CA GLU A 120 -0.80 17.00 14.31
C GLU A 120 -1.94 16.01 14.59
N ALA A 121 -2.60 16.15 15.75
CA ALA A 121 -3.75 15.32 16.11
C ALA A 121 -4.90 15.47 15.10
N VAL A 122 -5.42 14.33 14.68
CA VAL A 122 -6.61 14.15 13.84
C VAL A 122 -7.49 13.08 14.48
N ASP A 123 -8.72 12.95 14.02
CA ASP A 123 -9.61 11.91 14.52
C ASP A 123 -9.23 10.53 13.97
N VAL A 124 -8.63 10.47 12.77
CA VAL A 124 -8.17 9.23 12.13
C VAL A 124 -7.11 9.50 11.07
N MET A 125 -6.17 8.57 10.90
CA MET A 125 -5.27 8.51 9.74
C MET A 125 -5.66 7.37 8.81
N VAL A 126 -5.78 7.66 7.51
CA VAL A 126 -6.09 6.66 6.48
C VAL A 126 -4.84 6.31 5.69
N VAL A 127 -4.43 5.06 5.73
CA VAL A 127 -3.29 4.54 4.96
C VAL A 127 -3.79 4.01 3.61
N THR A 128 -3.35 4.63 2.52
CA THR A 128 -3.80 4.28 1.17
C THR A 128 -2.95 3.22 0.49
N ALA A 129 -1.74 2.99 1.01
CA ALA A 129 -0.87 1.90 0.61
C ALA A 129 -1.26 0.58 1.33
N THR A 130 -2.44 0.03 0.99
CA THR A 130 -3.06 -1.09 1.74
C THR A 130 -2.16 -2.33 1.83
N PHE A 131 -1.36 -2.63 0.81
CA PHE A 131 -0.40 -3.75 0.83
C PHE A 131 0.73 -3.62 1.89
N ALA A 132 0.96 -2.41 2.41
CA ALA A 132 1.95 -2.11 3.43
C ALA A 132 1.30 -1.59 4.72
N PHE A 133 -0.02 -1.80 4.87
CA PHE A 133 -0.80 -1.28 5.99
C PHE A 133 -0.21 -1.71 7.33
N ASP A 134 -0.06 -3.00 7.57
CA ASP A 134 0.43 -3.54 8.85
C ASP A 134 1.78 -2.92 9.27
N GLU A 135 2.71 -2.81 8.32
CA GLU A 135 4.04 -2.21 8.59
C GLU A 135 3.93 -0.71 8.91
N ILE A 136 3.04 0.01 8.23
CA ILE A 136 2.84 1.44 8.45
C ILE A 136 2.10 1.68 9.77
N GLU A 137 1.04 0.92 10.04
CA GLU A 137 0.27 0.98 11.28
C GLU A 137 1.17 0.72 12.49
N GLU A 138 2.00 -0.33 12.45
CA GLU A 138 2.95 -0.63 13.54
C GLU A 138 3.90 0.55 13.79
N LYS A 139 4.52 1.10 12.74
CA LYS A 139 5.51 2.18 12.87
C LYS A 139 4.93 3.51 13.28
N ILE A 140 3.72 3.83 12.79
CA ILE A 140 3.08 5.12 13.04
C ILE A 140 2.28 5.07 14.34
N GLY A 141 1.70 3.92 14.69
CA GLY A 141 0.95 3.70 15.93
C GLY A 141 1.79 3.92 17.19
N GLU A 142 3.12 3.71 17.13
CA GLU A 142 4.03 4.07 18.23
C GLU A 142 4.13 5.59 18.49
N LYS A 143 3.71 6.41 17.53
CA LYS A 143 3.86 7.88 17.56
C LYS A 143 2.55 8.64 17.79
N VAL A 144 1.40 7.95 17.72
CA VAL A 144 0.08 8.61 17.68
C VAL A 144 -0.92 7.91 18.60
N ASP A 145 -1.83 8.69 19.18
CA ASP A 145 -2.90 8.20 20.06
C ASP A 145 -4.26 8.09 19.33
N PHE A 146 -4.32 8.40 18.04
CA PHE A 146 -5.53 8.33 17.21
C PHE A 146 -5.53 7.07 16.33
N PRO A 147 -6.71 6.57 15.91
CA PRO A 147 -6.80 5.36 15.10
C PRO A 147 -6.14 5.53 13.72
N ILE A 148 -5.55 4.44 13.24
CA ILE A 148 -5.02 4.29 11.89
C ILE A 148 -5.87 3.21 11.21
N VAL A 149 -6.40 3.50 10.02
CA VAL A 149 -7.25 2.58 9.26
C VAL A 149 -6.75 2.47 7.83
N SER A 150 -7.04 1.35 7.18
CA SER A 150 -6.69 1.19 5.77
C SER A 150 -7.75 1.84 4.89
N LEU A 151 -7.36 2.29 3.69
CA LEU A 151 -8.35 2.69 2.67
C LEU A 151 -9.27 1.53 2.26
N GLU A 152 -8.81 0.28 2.42
CA GLU A 152 -9.65 -0.89 2.16
C GLU A 152 -10.85 -0.91 3.11
N ASP A 153 -10.62 -0.71 4.42
CA ASP A 153 -11.69 -0.67 5.42
C ASP A 153 -12.68 0.47 5.12
N VAL A 154 -12.16 1.67 4.82
CA VAL A 154 -12.98 2.83 4.45
C VAL A 154 -13.89 2.51 3.24
N VAL A 155 -13.43 1.70 2.29
CA VAL A 155 -14.22 1.33 1.10
C VAL A 155 -15.18 0.18 1.36
N TYR A 156 -14.80 -0.83 2.15
CA TYR A 156 -15.62 -2.03 2.33
C TYR A 156 -16.64 -1.93 3.49
N GLU A 157 -16.46 -0.99 4.42
CA GLU A 157 -17.34 -0.82 5.58
C GLU A 157 -18.50 0.18 5.36
N ILE A 158 -18.81 0.54 4.10
CA ILE A 158 -19.91 1.44 3.71
C ILE A 158 -21.07 0.67 3.06
#